data_AF-A0A653BND7-F1
#
_entry.id   AF-A0A653BND7-F1
#
_cell.length_a   1.000
_cell.length_b   1.000
_cell.length_c   1.000
_cell.angle_alpha   90.00
_cell.angle_beta   90.00
_cell.angle_gamma   90.00
#
_symmetry.space_group_name_H-M   'P 1'
#
loop_
_entity.id
_entity.type
_entity.pdbx_description
1 polymer ?
#
loop_
_entity_poly.entity_id
_entity_poly.type
_entity_poly.pdbx_seq_one_letter_code
_entity_poly.pdbx_strand_id
1 'polypeptide(L)'
;MERINARKDNVLRLWNYLLELLKARRNRLDLSLQLQQNFQEMLHILDAMEELKARLMTDDYGKHLMGVEDLLQKHNLLEADINILGERVKAVASQSQRFVNVENEEGYTPCDPALVIERVQQLEEAYAQLVRLAVERRLRLEESKKLWQFYWDMADEENWIKEKEQIVSTSDIGHDLTTVNLLLSKHKILG
;
A
#
# COMPACT_ATOMS: atom_id res chain seq x y z
N MET A 1 56.96 16.09 -48.14
CA MET A 1 55.92 16.73 -47.32
C MET A 1 54.56 16.06 -47.47
N GLU A 2 54.08 15.77 -48.69
CA GLU A 2 52.76 15.13 -48.93
C GLU A 2 52.55 13.78 -48.22
N ARG A 3 53.53 12.87 -48.26
CA ARG A 3 53.43 11.56 -47.59
C ARG A 3 53.30 11.65 -46.06
N ILE A 4 53.88 12.69 -45.46
CA ILE A 4 53.79 12.96 -44.02
C ILE A 4 52.39 13.49 -43.68
N ASN A 5 51.87 14.42 -44.48
CA ASN A 5 50.52 14.96 -44.33
C ASN A 5 49.46 13.87 -44.50
N ALA A 6 49.55 13.04 -45.54
CA ALA A 6 48.62 11.92 -45.74
C ALA A 6 48.62 10.93 -44.56
N ARG A 7 49.80 10.65 -43.97
CA ARG A 7 49.90 9.78 -42.80
C ARG A 7 49.30 10.44 -41.55
N LYS A 8 49.52 11.74 -41.35
CA LYS A 8 48.90 12.54 -40.27
C LYS A 8 47.38 12.52 -40.39
N ASP A 9 46.83 12.78 -41.58
CA ASP A 9 45.40 12.79 -41.83
C ASP A 9 44.77 11.41 -41.58
N ASN A 10 45.47 10.35 -41.99
CA ASN A 10 45.02 8.99 -41.69
C ASN A 10 45.00 8.69 -40.17
N VAL A 11 46.02 9.12 -39.42
CA VAL A 11 46.05 8.96 -37.95
C VAL A 11 44.92 9.75 -37.30
N LEU A 12 44.67 10.99 -37.73
CA LEU A 12 43.55 11.80 -37.22
C LEU A 12 42.19 11.15 -37.51
N ARG A 13 42.02 10.59 -38.71
CA ARG A 13 40.80 9.85 -39.07
C ARG A 13 40.60 8.61 -38.19
N LEU A 14 41.65 7.81 -38.00
CA LEU A 14 41.59 6.62 -37.14
C LEU A 14 41.32 6.99 -35.68
N TRP A 15 41.90 8.09 -35.21
CA TRP A 15 41.65 8.62 -33.87
C TRP A 15 40.19 9.04 -33.69
N ASN A 16 39.63 9.80 -34.64
CA ASN A 16 38.22 10.21 -34.58
C ASN A 16 37.28 9.00 -34.61
N TYR A 17 37.56 8.02 -35.46
CA TYR A 17 36.79 6.78 -35.51
C TYR A 17 36.86 6.00 -34.19
N LEU A 18 38.04 5.91 -33.56
CA LEU A 18 38.18 5.29 -32.25
C LEU A 18 37.37 6.04 -31.17
N LEU A 19 37.36 7.38 -31.20
CA LEU A 19 36.56 8.18 -30.27
C LEU A 19 35.05 7.94 -30.45
N GLU A 20 34.58 7.81 -31.69
CA GLU A 20 33.18 7.44 -31.98
C GLU A 20 32.84 6.04 -31.44
N LEU A 21 33.71 5.05 -31.66
CA LEU A 21 33.52 3.71 -31.10
C LEU A 21 33.50 3.70 -29.58
N LEU A 22 34.37 4.48 -28.93
CA LEU A 22 34.41 4.60 -27.47
C LEU A 22 33.12 5.22 -26.93
N LYS A 23 32.60 6.28 -27.58
CA LYS A 23 31.33 6.91 -27.22
C LYS A 23 30.16 5.95 -27.37
N ALA A 24 30.04 5.30 -28.54
CA ALA A 24 28.99 4.32 -28.79
C ALA A 24 29.03 3.16 -27.78
N ARG A 25 30.21 2.62 -27.48
CA ARG A 25 30.36 1.57 -26.46
C ARG A 25 29.92 2.05 -25.08
N ARG A 26 30.29 3.26 -24.68
CA ARG A 26 29.88 3.85 -23.40
C ARG A 26 28.36 3.98 -23.32
N ASN A 27 27.72 4.52 -24.36
CA ASN A 27 26.27 4.68 -24.43
C ASN A 27 25.55 3.34 -24.29
N ARG A 28 26.02 2.30 -25.00
CA ARG A 28 25.45 0.95 -24.92
C ARG A 28 25.56 0.34 -23.53
N LEU A 29 26.72 0.49 -22.89
CA LEU A 29 26.93 0.01 -21.51
C LEU A 29 26.03 0.73 -20.51
N ASP A 30 25.86 2.04 -20.68
CA ASP A 30 25.01 2.86 -19.83
C ASP A 30 23.52 2.45 -19.96
N LEU A 31 23.03 2.28 -21.19
CA LEU A 31 21.68 1.77 -21.45
C LEU A 31 21.46 0.38 -20.86
N SER A 32 22.43 -0.53 -21.03
CA SER A 32 22.35 -1.87 -20.45
C SER A 32 22.35 -1.83 -18.93
N LEU A 33 23.14 -0.94 -18.31
CA LEU A 33 23.18 -0.79 -16.85
C LEU A 33 21.83 -0.29 -16.33
N GLN A 34 21.27 0.76 -16.94
CA GLN A 34 19.97 1.31 -16.56
C GLN A 34 18.83 0.28 -16.69
N LEU A 35 18.86 -0.56 -17.72
CA LEU A 35 17.88 -1.64 -17.89
C LEU A 35 17.98 -2.65 -16.75
N GLN A 36 19.19 -3.11 -16.43
CA GLN A 36 19.40 -4.08 -15.34
C GLN A 36 18.99 -3.51 -13.98
N GLN A 37 19.27 -2.23 -13.73
CA GLN A 37 18.81 -1.53 -12.53
C GLN A 37 17.28 -1.47 -12.44
N ASN A 38 16.59 -1.16 -13.56
CA ASN A 38 15.12 -1.19 -13.61
C ASN A 38 14.58 -2.59 -13.29
N PHE A 39 15.14 -3.62 -13.91
CA PHE A 39 14.72 -5.01 -13.66
C PHE A 39 14.97 -5.44 -12.21
N GLN A 40 16.08 -5.02 -11.61
CA GLN A 40 16.34 -5.30 -10.21
C GLN A 40 15.34 -4.59 -9.30
N GLU A 41 15.00 -3.33 -9.57
CA GLU A 41 13.99 -2.59 -8.81
C GLU A 41 12.59 -3.23 -8.95
N MET A 42 12.21 -3.71 -10.15
CA MET A 42 10.97 -4.47 -10.33
C MET A 42 10.90 -5.69 -9.41
N LEU A 43 11.98 -6.46 -9.29
CA LEU A 43 12.04 -7.62 -8.40
C LEU A 43 11.89 -7.20 -6.93
N HIS A 44 12.59 -6.17 -6.49
CA HIS A 44 12.46 -5.66 -5.12
C HIS A 44 11.05 -5.18 -4.80
N ILE A 45 10.35 -4.59 -5.77
CA ILE A 45 8.95 -4.19 -5.61
C ILE A 45 8.05 -5.43 -5.49
N LEU A 46 8.24 -6.45 -6.33
CA LEU A 46 7.46 -7.69 -6.28
C LEU A 46 7.64 -8.41 -4.94
N ASP A 47 8.86 -8.50 -4.43
CA ASP A 47 9.14 -9.10 -3.12
C ASP A 47 8.40 -8.34 -2.00
N ALA A 48 8.46 -7.00 -2.02
CA ALA A 48 7.73 -6.17 -1.06
C ALA A 48 6.19 -6.32 -1.17
N MET A 49 5.66 -6.53 -2.39
CA MET A 49 4.23 -6.80 -2.58
C MET A 49 3.84 -8.14 -1.98
N GLU A 50 4.66 -9.19 -2.12
CA GLU A 50 4.36 -10.51 -1.54
C GLU A 50 4.38 -10.46 -0.01
N GLU A 51 5.31 -9.71 0.60
CA GLU A 51 5.32 -9.47 2.05
C GLU A 51 4.07 -8.72 2.55
N LEU A 52 3.58 -7.72 1.80
CA LEU A 52 2.33 -7.03 2.14
C LEU A 52 1.12 -7.93 1.95
N LYS A 53 1.11 -8.72 0.87
CA LYS A 53 0.04 -9.68 0.57
C LYS A 53 -0.10 -10.70 1.70
N ALA A 54 1.00 -11.24 2.21
CA ALA A 54 0.98 -12.15 3.35
C ALA A 54 0.31 -11.52 4.60
N ARG A 55 0.56 -10.23 4.86
CA ARG A 55 -0.08 -9.49 5.96
C ARG A 55 -1.57 -9.26 5.73
N LEU A 56 -1.98 -9.01 4.47
CA LEU A 56 -3.38 -8.79 4.10
C LEU A 56 -4.23 -10.06 4.20
N MET A 57 -3.65 -11.23 3.95
CA MET A 57 -4.34 -12.52 3.92
C MET A 57 -4.57 -13.15 5.32
N THR A 58 -4.41 -12.38 6.40
CA THR A 58 -4.59 -12.91 7.77
C THR A 58 -6.08 -12.96 8.17
N ASP A 59 -6.58 -14.07 8.69
CA ASP A 59 -8.01 -14.17 9.10
C ASP A 59 -8.32 -13.60 10.51
N ASP A 60 -7.51 -12.65 10.99
CA ASP A 60 -7.74 -11.96 12.25
C ASP A 60 -8.57 -10.68 12.04
N TYR A 61 -9.79 -10.71 12.56
CA TYR A 61 -10.75 -9.60 12.52
C TYR A 61 -11.13 -9.07 13.91
N GLY A 62 -10.36 -9.42 14.95
CA GLY A 62 -10.55 -8.94 16.32
C GLY A 62 -11.67 -9.66 17.09
N LYS A 63 -11.52 -9.69 18.43
CA LYS A 63 -12.40 -10.43 19.35
C LYS A 63 -13.22 -9.53 20.28
N HIS A 64 -13.09 -8.21 20.13
CA HIS A 64 -13.80 -7.17 20.87
C HIS A 64 -13.50 -5.82 20.20
N LEU A 65 -14.28 -4.78 20.53
CA LEU A 65 -14.21 -3.47 19.89
C LEU A 65 -12.79 -2.90 19.81
N MET A 66 -12.10 -2.80 20.95
CA MET A 66 -10.71 -2.28 21.00
C MET A 66 -9.74 -3.06 20.10
N GLY A 67 -9.88 -4.39 20.00
CA GLY A 67 -9.01 -5.21 19.16
C GLY A 67 -9.26 -4.99 17.67
N VAL A 68 -10.51 -4.74 17.27
CA VAL A 68 -10.83 -4.38 15.89
C VAL A 68 -10.28 -3.00 15.54
N GLU A 69 -10.38 -2.04 16.46
CA GLU A 69 -9.83 -0.69 16.25
C GLU A 69 -8.31 -0.70 16.08
N ASP A 70 -7.60 -1.49 16.90
CA ASP A 70 -6.16 -1.70 16.74
C ASP A 70 -5.81 -2.32 15.37
N LEU A 71 -6.59 -3.31 14.91
CA LEU A 71 -6.40 -3.93 13.60
C LEU A 71 -6.66 -2.95 12.46
N LEU A 72 -7.69 -2.11 12.57
CA LEU A 72 -7.97 -1.04 11.60
C LEU A 72 -6.84 -0.01 11.55
N GLN A 73 -6.27 0.38 12.69
CA GLN A 73 -5.12 1.28 12.73
C GLN A 73 -3.89 0.66 12.05
N LYS A 74 -3.58 -0.61 12.34
CA LYS A 74 -2.51 -1.34 11.64
C LYS A 74 -2.78 -1.45 10.15
N HIS A 75 -4.03 -1.68 9.76
CA HIS A 75 -4.41 -1.76 8.36
C HIS A 75 -4.25 -0.42 7.62
N ASN A 76 -4.54 0.72 8.26
CA ASN A 76 -4.26 2.04 7.67
C ASN A 76 -2.77 2.22 7.33
N LEU A 77 -1.87 1.67 8.15
CA LEU A 77 -0.44 1.70 7.87
C LEU A 77 -0.09 0.83 6.66
N LEU A 78 -0.71 -0.35 6.53
CA LEU A 78 -0.55 -1.20 5.34
C LEU A 78 -1.06 -0.49 4.08
N GLU A 79 -2.19 0.21 4.14
CA GLU A 79 -2.71 0.98 3.00
C GLU A 79 -1.75 2.12 2.60
N ALA A 80 -1.11 2.77 3.58
CA ALA A 80 -0.07 3.77 3.33
C ALA A 80 1.16 3.15 2.63
N ASP A 81 1.64 1.99 3.12
CA ASP A 81 2.75 1.25 2.49
C ASP A 81 2.40 0.86 1.04
N ILE A 82 1.17 0.40 0.78
CA ILE A 82 0.67 0.06 -0.55
C ILE A 82 0.66 1.29 -1.47
N ASN A 83 0.25 2.45 -0.95
CA ASN A 83 0.30 3.69 -1.74
C ASN A 83 1.74 4.08 -2.13
N ILE A 84 2.70 3.93 -1.22
CA ILE A 84 4.12 4.16 -1.52
C ILE A 84 4.63 3.19 -2.59
N LEU A 85 4.26 1.91 -2.52
CA LEU A 85 4.59 0.96 -3.58
C LEU A 85 3.96 1.36 -4.93
N GLY A 86 2.73 1.86 -4.93
CA GLY A 86 2.08 2.35 -6.15
C GLY A 86 2.89 3.44 -6.85
N GLU A 87 3.48 4.37 -6.11
CA GLU A 87 4.36 5.40 -6.67
C GLU A 87 5.68 4.81 -7.20
N ARG A 88 6.25 3.80 -6.53
CA ARG A 88 7.44 3.08 -7.02
C ARG A 88 7.14 2.32 -8.33
N VAL A 89 5.99 1.65 -8.42
CA VAL A 89 5.53 0.97 -9.64
C VAL A 89 5.43 1.95 -10.80
N LYS A 90 4.76 3.09 -10.60
CA LYS A 90 4.64 4.15 -11.63
C LYS A 90 6.01 4.68 -12.07
N ALA A 91 6.92 4.90 -11.12
CA ALA A 91 8.26 5.41 -11.42
C ALA A 91 9.05 4.44 -12.29
N VAL A 92 9.04 3.14 -11.97
CA VAL A 92 9.73 2.09 -12.74
C VAL A 92 9.07 1.87 -14.10
N ALA A 93 7.74 1.85 -14.17
CA ALA A 93 7.01 1.75 -15.43
C ALA A 93 7.35 2.91 -16.38
N SER A 94 7.39 4.15 -15.86
CA SER A 94 7.78 5.33 -16.63
C SER A 94 9.22 5.25 -17.11
N GLN A 95 10.16 4.85 -16.24
CA GLN A 95 11.56 4.66 -16.63
C GLN A 95 11.72 3.60 -17.72
N SER A 96 10.89 2.55 -17.69
CA SER A 96 10.91 1.42 -18.62
C SER A 96 10.45 1.78 -20.04
N GLN A 97 9.64 2.83 -20.21
CA GLN A 97 9.16 3.28 -21.52
C GLN A 97 10.29 3.60 -22.50
N ARG A 98 11.46 4.06 -22.00
CA ARG A 98 12.64 4.34 -22.83
C ARG A 98 13.19 3.10 -23.55
N PHE A 99 12.93 1.90 -23.02
CA PHE A 99 13.38 0.64 -23.60
C PHE A 99 12.32 0.00 -24.52
N VAL A 100 11.12 0.60 -24.58
CA VAL A 100 10.01 0.16 -25.44
C VAL A 100 9.93 1.02 -26.71
N ASN A 101 10.12 2.33 -26.58
CA ASN A 101 10.02 3.28 -27.69
C ASN A 101 11.34 3.31 -28.48
N VAL A 102 11.55 2.34 -29.37
CA VAL A 102 12.78 2.20 -30.15
C VAL A 102 12.69 2.97 -31.47
N GLU A 103 12.86 4.29 -31.39
CA GLU A 103 13.62 5.03 -32.41
C GLU A 103 14.98 5.39 -31.82
N ASN A 104 15.75 4.37 -31.40
CA ASN A 104 17.11 4.61 -30.90
C ASN A 104 17.99 5.04 -32.08
N GLU A 105 18.46 6.29 -32.07
CA GLU A 105 19.31 6.91 -33.10
C GLU A 105 20.57 6.08 -33.46
N GLU A 106 21.03 5.20 -32.54
CA GLU A 106 22.23 4.36 -32.69
C GLU A 106 21.94 2.87 -32.99
N GLY A 107 20.66 2.47 -33.15
CA GLY A 107 20.26 1.10 -33.52
C GLY A 107 20.56 0.00 -32.49
N TYR A 108 21.04 0.35 -31.29
CA TYR A 108 21.25 -0.59 -30.20
C TYR A 108 20.00 -0.76 -29.36
N THR A 109 19.59 -2.01 -29.14
CA THR A 109 18.47 -2.36 -28.27
C THR A 109 18.98 -3.33 -27.20
N PRO A 110 18.96 -2.96 -25.90
CA PRO A 110 19.58 -3.78 -24.86
C PRO A 110 18.80 -5.07 -24.54
N CYS A 111 17.50 -5.12 -24.84
CA CYS A 111 16.67 -6.33 -24.73
C CYS A 111 15.47 -6.23 -25.66
N ASP A 112 14.72 -7.33 -25.82
CA ASP A 112 13.45 -7.31 -26.53
C ASP A 112 12.45 -6.37 -25.81
N PRO A 113 11.89 -5.35 -26.49
CA PRO A 113 10.85 -4.50 -25.94
C PRO A 113 9.66 -5.28 -25.35
N ALA A 114 9.32 -6.44 -25.92
CA ALA A 114 8.25 -7.29 -25.43
C ALA A 114 8.50 -7.78 -23.99
N LEU A 115 9.75 -8.09 -23.63
CA LEU A 115 10.12 -8.51 -22.27
C LEU A 115 9.92 -7.37 -21.25
N VAL A 116 10.22 -6.14 -21.65
CA VAL A 116 10.02 -4.97 -20.78
C VAL A 116 8.53 -4.75 -20.54
N ILE A 117 7.72 -4.80 -21.61
CA ILE A 117 6.26 -4.68 -21.53
C ILE A 117 5.69 -5.76 -20.60
N GLU A 118 6.08 -7.01 -20.79
CA GLU A 118 5.62 -8.14 -19.97
C GLU A 118 5.92 -7.91 -18.48
N ARG A 119 7.14 -7.50 -18.13
CA ARG A 119 7.53 -7.26 -16.73
C ARG A 119 6.79 -6.08 -16.11
N VAL A 120 6.59 -5.00 -16.85
CA VAL A 120 5.80 -3.85 -16.38
C VAL A 120 4.36 -4.29 -16.14
N GLN A 121 3.77 -5.06 -17.06
CA GLN A 121 2.41 -5.58 -16.91
C GLN A 121 2.27 -6.49 -15.68
N GLN A 122 3.22 -7.42 -15.46
CA GLN A 122 3.24 -8.27 -14.26
C GLN A 122 3.25 -7.43 -12.97
N LEU A 123 4.02 -6.34 -12.94
CA LEU A 123 4.12 -5.44 -11.80
C LEU A 123 2.79 -4.70 -11.54
N GLU A 124 2.15 -4.18 -12.59
CA GLU A 124 0.87 -3.49 -12.51
C GLU A 124 -0.27 -4.43 -12.08
N GLU A 125 -0.29 -5.66 -12.60
CA GLU A 125 -1.26 -6.69 -12.22
C GLU A 125 -1.09 -7.12 -10.75
N ALA A 126 0.14 -7.36 -10.31
CA ALA A 126 0.44 -7.67 -8.91
C ALA A 126 0.01 -6.55 -7.97
N TYR A 127 0.30 -5.29 -8.33
CA TYR A 127 -0.16 -4.12 -7.58
C TYR A 127 -1.70 -4.04 -7.51
N ALA A 128 -2.37 -4.23 -8.64
CA ALA A 128 -3.84 -4.19 -8.69
C ALA A 128 -4.46 -5.30 -7.83
N GLN A 129 -3.87 -6.50 -7.80
CA GLN A 129 -4.29 -7.57 -6.90
C GLN A 129 -4.12 -7.16 -5.44
N LEU A 130 -2.97 -6.57 -5.08
CA LEU A 130 -2.68 -6.13 -3.72
C LEU A 130 -3.69 -5.09 -3.22
N VAL A 131 -4.03 -4.10 -4.06
CA VAL A 131 -5.04 -3.08 -3.74
C VAL A 131 -6.42 -3.72 -3.51
N ARG A 132 -6.82 -4.70 -4.34
CA ARG A 132 -8.09 -5.41 -4.15
C ARG A 132 -8.15 -6.14 -2.82
N LEU A 133 -7.07 -6.85 -2.45
CA LEU A 133 -6.98 -7.56 -1.17
C LEU A 133 -7.03 -6.59 0.02
N ALA A 134 -6.42 -5.41 -0.09
CA ALA A 134 -6.49 -4.40 0.95
C ALA A 134 -7.92 -3.90 1.16
N VAL A 135 -8.63 -3.57 0.07
CA VAL A 135 -10.04 -3.15 0.12
C VAL A 135 -10.93 -4.24 0.73
N GLU A 136 -10.75 -5.50 0.31
CA GLU A 136 -11.53 -6.62 0.87
C GLU A 136 -11.30 -6.76 2.38
N ARG A 137 -10.04 -6.73 2.83
CA ARG A 137 -9.69 -6.79 4.24
C ARG A 137 -10.29 -5.62 5.02
N ARG A 138 -10.22 -4.40 4.49
CA ARG A 138 -10.82 -3.21 5.09
C ARG A 138 -12.31 -3.42 5.36
N LEU A 139 -13.05 -3.91 4.35
CA LEU A 139 -14.48 -4.17 4.47
C LEU A 139 -14.77 -5.15 5.60
N ARG A 140 -14.05 -6.27 5.67
CA ARG A 140 -14.20 -7.27 6.73
C ARG A 140 -13.93 -6.72 8.13
N LEU A 141 -12.88 -5.90 8.29
CA LEU A 141 -12.57 -5.25 9.56
C LEU A 141 -13.67 -4.25 9.98
N GLU A 142 -14.21 -3.47 9.04
CA GLU A 142 -15.31 -2.55 9.33
C GLU A 142 -16.63 -3.28 9.64
N GLU A 143 -16.90 -4.43 9.00
CA GLU A 143 -18.02 -5.31 9.36
C GLU A 143 -17.88 -5.84 10.80
N SER A 144 -16.68 -6.33 11.16
CA SER A 144 -16.38 -6.77 12.52
C SER A 144 -16.55 -5.63 13.54
N LYS A 145 -16.09 -4.41 13.19
CA LYS A 145 -16.24 -3.23 14.05
C LYS A 145 -17.70 -2.95 14.35
N LYS A 146 -18.55 -2.92 13.32
CA LYS A 146 -20.00 -2.69 13.49
C LYS A 146 -20.65 -3.74 14.38
N LEU A 147 -20.28 -5.01 14.22
CA LEU A 147 -20.78 -6.09 15.07
C LEU A 147 -20.40 -5.88 16.54
N TRP A 148 -19.14 -5.55 16.81
CA TRP A 148 -18.67 -5.34 18.18
C TRP A 148 -19.22 -4.05 18.81
N GLN A 149 -19.43 -3.00 18.02
CA GLN A 149 -20.14 -1.81 18.47
C GLN A 149 -21.57 -2.15 18.89
N PHE A 150 -22.30 -2.92 18.08
CA PHE A 150 -23.64 -3.38 18.43
C PHE A 150 -23.67 -4.18 19.75
N TYR A 151 -22.74 -5.11 19.97
CA TYR A 151 -22.67 -5.83 21.24
C TYR A 151 -22.34 -4.94 22.43
N TRP A 152 -21.48 -3.94 22.23
CA TRP A 152 -21.14 -2.97 23.26
C TRP A 152 -22.36 -2.11 23.63
N ASP A 153 -23.06 -1.57 22.64
CA ASP A 153 -24.29 -0.79 22.82
C ASP A 153 -25.37 -1.63 23.53
N MET A 154 -25.57 -2.89 23.12
CA MET A 154 -26.52 -3.80 23.76
C MET A 154 -26.18 -4.06 25.23
N ALA A 155 -24.90 -4.24 25.55
CA ALA A 155 -24.47 -4.45 26.93
C ALA A 155 -24.67 -3.20 27.79
N ASP A 156 -24.45 -2.00 27.23
CA ASP A 156 -24.70 -0.74 27.90
C ASP A 156 -26.20 -0.55 28.20
N GLU A 157 -27.06 -0.81 27.21
CA GLU A 157 -28.52 -0.77 27.37
C GLU A 157 -29.02 -1.81 28.38
N GLU A 158 -28.50 -3.04 28.37
CA GLU A 158 -28.82 -4.05 29.38
C GLU A 158 -28.42 -3.61 30.79
N ASN A 159 -27.26 -2.99 30.94
CA ASN A 159 -26.79 -2.48 32.23
C ASN A 159 -27.66 -1.33 32.72
N TRP A 160 -28.04 -0.42 31.81
CA TRP A 160 -28.98 0.66 32.13
C TRP A 160 -30.33 0.11 32.58
N ILE A 161 -30.89 -0.89 31.89
CA ILE A 161 -32.13 -1.55 32.31
C ILE A 161 -31.99 -2.18 33.70
N LYS A 162 -30.91 -2.92 33.96
CA LYS A 162 -30.65 -3.55 35.27
C LYS A 162 -30.52 -2.51 36.38
N GLU A 163 -29.84 -1.39 36.11
CA GLU A 163 -29.74 -0.28 37.05
C GLU A 163 -31.13 0.30 37.37
N LYS A 164 -31.96 0.53 36.34
CA LYS A 164 -33.34 0.99 36.53
C LYS A 164 -34.16 -0.03 37.33
N GLU A 165 -34.12 -1.31 36.96
CA GLU A 165 -34.80 -2.40 37.67
C GLU A 165 -34.42 -2.44 39.16
N GLN A 166 -33.13 -2.31 39.49
CA GLN A 166 -32.65 -2.26 40.87
C GLN A 166 -33.23 -1.04 41.64
N ILE A 167 -33.35 0.11 40.98
CA ILE A 167 -33.94 1.31 41.60
C ILE A 167 -35.44 1.13 41.86
N VAL A 168 -36.21 0.46 40.98
CA VAL A 168 -37.67 0.30 41.16
C VAL A 168 -38.06 -0.92 41.99
N SER A 169 -37.20 -1.94 42.08
CA SER A 169 -37.47 -3.18 42.84
C SER A 169 -37.26 -3.04 44.35
N THR A 170 -36.86 -1.87 44.85
CA THR A 170 -36.77 -1.62 46.29
C THR A 170 -38.17 -1.62 46.91
N SER A 171 -38.40 -2.49 47.89
CA SER A 171 -39.69 -2.64 48.58
C SER A 171 -39.94 -1.57 49.65
N ASP A 172 -38.95 -0.72 49.95
CA ASP A 172 -39.06 0.35 50.92
C ASP A 172 -39.87 1.52 50.34
N ILE A 173 -41.07 1.71 50.89
CA ILE A 173 -42.00 2.78 50.50
C ILE A 173 -41.82 4.01 51.41
N GLY A 174 -40.88 3.96 52.37
CA GLY A 174 -40.70 4.97 53.40
C GLY A 174 -41.73 4.82 54.53
N HIS A 175 -41.39 5.35 55.71
CA HIS A 175 -42.22 5.24 56.92
C HIS A 175 -42.88 6.56 57.34
N ASP A 176 -42.57 7.68 56.68
CA ASP A 176 -43.11 9.00 56.98
C ASP A 176 -43.28 9.86 55.72
N LEU A 177 -43.97 11.01 55.87
CA LEU A 177 -44.27 11.91 54.76
C LEU A 177 -43.00 12.43 54.05
N THR A 178 -41.90 12.62 54.77
CA THR A 178 -40.65 13.15 54.23
C THR A 178 -39.94 12.11 53.36
N THR A 179 -39.83 10.87 53.86
CA THR A 179 -39.22 9.73 53.17
C THR A 179 -40.04 9.32 51.94
N VAL A 180 -41.37 9.28 52.05
CA VAL A 180 -42.28 9.02 50.92
C VAL A 180 -42.15 10.10 49.84
N ASN A 181 -42.12 11.39 50.19
CA ASN A 181 -41.95 12.47 49.20
C ASN A 181 -40.58 12.43 48.52
N LEU A 182 -39.52 12.07 49.25
CA LEU A 182 -38.19 11.89 48.69
C LEU A 182 -38.17 10.74 47.68
N LEU A 183 -38.78 9.60 48.01
CA LEU A 183 -38.91 8.45 47.10
C LEU A 183 -39.72 8.82 45.86
N LEU A 184 -40.83 9.56 46.02
CA LEU A 184 -41.64 10.05 44.91
C LEU A 184 -40.84 11.01 44.01
N SER A 185 -40.04 11.91 44.59
CA SER A 185 -39.19 12.82 43.83
C SER A 185 -38.11 12.08 43.04
N LYS A 186 -37.49 11.05 43.63
CA LYS A 186 -36.51 10.20 42.93
C LYS A 186 -37.17 9.42 41.79
N HIS A 187 -38.37 8.88 42.00
CA HIS A 187 -39.13 8.17 40.98
C HIS A 187 -39.49 9.08 39.79
N LYS A 188 -39.88 10.35 40.05
CA LYS A 188 -40.15 11.34 39.00
C LYS A 188 -38.94 11.69 38.12
N ILE A 189 -37.73 11.40 38.57
CA ILE A 189 -36.49 11.63 37.79
C ILE A 189 -36.21 10.44 36.84
N LEU A 190 -36.89 9.29 37.03
CA LEU A 190 -36.68 8.09 36.22
C LEU A 190 -37.48 8.07 34.91
N GLY A 191 -38.45 8.96 34.72
CA GLY A 191 -39.26 9.10 33.50
C GLY A 191 -39.19 10.50 32.93
#